data_AF-A0AAP3GYH6-F1
#
_entry.id   AF-A0AAP3GYH6-F1
#
_cell.length_a   1.000
_cell.length_b   1.000
_cell.length_c   1.000
_cell.angle_alpha   90.00
_cell.angle_beta   90.00
_cell.angle_gamma   90.00
#
_symmetry.space_group_name_H-M   'P 1'
#
loop_
_entity.id
_entity.type
_entity.pdbx_description
1 polymer ?
#
loop_
_entity_poly.entity_id
_entity_poly.type
_entity_poly.pdbx_seq_one_letter_code
_entity_poly.pdbx_strand_id
1 'polypeptide(L)'
;MTPYTSAQTLKATPLLNRARLFLDLGGNIWRPDRDPWVYEEMLWLVELHGIRATATTRTEAFANWIKQATDQTAKRASDGRPECPYNGQRPAPNKIPVEA
;
A
#
# COMPACT_ATOMS: atom_id res chain seq x y z
N MET A 1 4.52 -7.48 -6.99
CA MET A 1 3.95 -6.14 -6.72
C MET A 1 4.61 -5.60 -5.46
N THR A 2 4.95 -4.31 -5.37
CA THR A 2 5.58 -3.75 -4.16
C THR A 2 4.52 -3.43 -3.09
N PRO A 3 4.89 -3.31 -1.79
CA PRO A 3 3.97 -2.90 -0.74
C PRO A 3 3.24 -1.60 -1.07
N TYR A 4 3.96 -0.61 -1.61
CA TYR A 4 3.38 0.66 -2.05
C TYR A 4 2.35 0.47 -3.16
N THR A 5 2.67 -0.25 -4.23
CA THR A 5 1.71 -0.46 -5.33
C THR A 5 0.47 -1.20 -4.84
N SER A 6 0.64 -2.24 -4.01
CA SER A 6 -0.49 -2.96 -3.38
C SER A 6 -1.33 -2.02 -2.51
N ALA A 7 -0.71 -1.13 -1.73
CA ALA A 7 -1.42 -0.14 -0.92
C ALA A 7 -2.22 0.85 -1.78
N GLN A 8 -1.67 1.33 -2.91
CA GLN A 8 -2.40 2.22 -3.82
C GLN A 8 -3.59 1.51 -4.48
N THR A 9 -3.43 0.27 -4.93
CA THR A 9 -4.55 -0.51 -5.49
C THR A 9 -5.65 -0.76 -4.45
N LEU A 10 -5.28 -1.08 -3.21
CA LEU A 10 -6.24 -1.24 -2.11
C LEU A 10 -6.96 0.08 -1.78
N LYS A 11 -6.24 1.22 -1.77
CA LYS A 11 -6.85 2.55 -1.57
C LYS A 11 -7.93 2.84 -2.62
N ALA A 12 -7.63 2.56 -3.90
CA ALA A 12 -8.54 2.77 -5.02
C ALA A 12 -9.72 1.78 -5.05
N THR A 13 -9.64 0.67 -4.31
CA THR A 13 -10.68 -0.37 -4.30
C THR A 13 -11.78 -0.06 -3.27
N PRO A 14 -13.07 -0.22 -3.63
CA PRO A 14 -14.19 -0.09 -2.69
C PRO A 14 -14.05 -1.01 -1.48
N LEU A 15 -14.48 -0.55 -0.30
CA LEU A 15 -14.30 -1.26 0.97
C LEU A 15 -14.76 -2.72 0.94
N LEU A 16 -15.91 -2.99 0.31
CA LEU A 16 -16.48 -4.34 0.20
C LEU A 16 -15.54 -5.32 -0.52
N ASN A 17 -14.77 -4.83 -1.49
CA ASN A 17 -13.90 -5.65 -2.35
C ASN A 17 -12.46 -5.74 -1.84
N ARG A 18 -12.06 -4.91 -0.87
CA ARG A 18 -10.68 -4.87 -0.37
C ARG A 18 -10.22 -6.21 0.20
N ALA A 19 -11.08 -6.93 0.92
CA ALA A 19 -10.71 -8.22 1.48
C ALA A 19 -10.40 -9.26 0.39
N ARG A 20 -11.22 -9.32 -0.66
CA ARG A 20 -10.98 -10.19 -1.80
C ARG A 20 -9.67 -9.82 -2.51
N LEU A 21 -9.52 -8.55 -2.87
CA LEU A 21 -8.31 -8.07 -3.53
C LEU A 21 -7.06 -8.32 -2.67
N PHE A 22 -7.14 -8.16 -1.36
CA PHE A 22 -6.01 -8.40 -0.46
C PHE A 22 -5.55 -9.86 -0.49
N LEU A 23 -6.49 -10.82 -0.53
CA LEU A 23 -6.19 -12.24 -0.73
C LEU A 23 -5.62 -12.51 -2.12
N ASP A 24 -6.18 -11.90 -3.17
CA ASP A 24 -5.70 -12.02 -4.56
C ASP A 24 -4.24 -11.51 -4.72
N LEU A 25 -3.84 -10.54 -3.89
CA LEU A 25 -2.48 -10.03 -3.80
C LEU A 25 -1.51 -10.95 -3.01
N GLY A 26 -1.99 -12.07 -2.49
CA GLY A 26 -1.24 -13.02 -1.67
C GLY A 26 -1.22 -12.67 -0.18
N GLY A 27 -2.13 -11.80 0.28
CA GLY A 27 -2.24 -11.41 1.67
C GLY A 27 -3.00 -12.45 2.49
N ASN A 28 -2.76 -12.45 3.80
CA ASN A 28 -3.47 -13.28 4.77
C ASN A 28 -4.36 -12.40 5.66
N ILE A 29 -5.51 -12.93 6.03
CA ILE A 29 -6.49 -12.27 6.89
C ILE A 29 -6.90 -13.25 7.98
N TRP A 30 -6.69 -12.88 9.23
CA TRP A 30 -7.18 -13.63 10.39
C TRP A 30 -8.25 -12.82 11.11
N ARG A 31 -9.35 -13.50 11.42
CA ARG A 31 -10.44 -12.96 12.22
C ARG A 31 -10.07 -13.03 13.70
N PRO A 32 -10.69 -12.18 14.55
CA PRO A 32 -10.66 -12.37 15.99
C PRO A 32 -11.14 -13.76 16.37
N ASP A 33 -10.55 -14.31 17.42
CA ASP A 33 -11.01 -15.57 18.00
C ASP A 33 -12.35 -15.40 18.70
N ARG A 34 -13.12 -16.49 18.71
CA ARG A 34 -14.46 -16.51 19.31
C ARG A 34 -14.40 -16.48 20.84
N ASP A 35 -13.35 -17.04 21.42
CA ASP A 35 -13.11 -17.14 22.85
C ASP A 35 -11.66 -16.74 23.16
N PRO A 36 -11.36 -15.43 23.14
CA PRO A 36 -10.01 -14.91 23.26
C PRO A 36 -9.54 -14.94 24.72
N TRP A 37 -8.31 -15.43 24.93
CA TRP A 37 -7.61 -15.46 26.21
C TRP A 37 -6.70 -14.25 26.41
N VAL A 38 -6.23 -13.64 25.31
CA VAL A 38 -5.43 -12.41 25.31
C VAL A 38 -6.01 -11.34 24.40
N TYR A 39 -5.60 -10.08 24.61
CA TYR A 39 -6.18 -8.95 23.87
C TYR A 39 -5.91 -9.03 22.36
N GLU A 40 -4.74 -9.54 21.96
CA GLU A 40 -4.34 -9.67 20.56
C GLU A 40 -5.27 -10.60 19.78
N GLU A 41 -5.82 -11.63 20.43
CA GLU A 41 -6.79 -12.56 19.85
C GLU A 41 -8.16 -11.91 19.60
N MET A 42 -8.43 -10.75 20.22
CA MET A 42 -9.63 -9.95 19.97
C MET A 42 -9.53 -9.11 18.69
N LEU A 43 -8.36 -9.07 18.04
CA LEU A 43 -8.10 -8.19 16.91
C LEU A 43 -8.15 -8.92 15.58
N TRP A 44 -8.56 -8.18 14.55
CA TRP A 44 -8.29 -8.56 13.17
C TRP A 44 -6.80 -8.41 12.91
N LEU A 45 -6.20 -9.40 12.26
CA LEU A 45 -4.83 -9.35 11.77
C LEU A 45 -4.84 -9.47 10.25
N VAL A 46 -4.07 -8.62 9.58
CA VAL A 46 -3.79 -8.73 8.14
C VAL A 46 -2.29 -8.70 7.90
N GLU A 47 -1.82 -9.56 7.00
CA GLU A 47 -0.41 -9.65 6.64
C GLU A 47 -0.24 -9.74 5.13
N LEU A 48 0.60 -8.87 4.56
CA LEU A 48 0.96 -8.91 3.14
C LEU A 48 2.33 -8.25 2.97
N HIS A 49 3.18 -8.86 2.13
CA HIS A 49 4.56 -8.43 1.88
C HIS A 49 5.41 -8.29 3.16
N GLY A 50 5.16 -9.13 4.17
CA GLY A 50 5.85 -9.09 5.47
C GLY A 50 5.42 -7.94 6.39
N ILE A 51 4.43 -7.14 5.99
CA ILE A 51 3.85 -6.08 6.82
C ILE A 51 2.62 -6.63 7.53
N ARG A 52 2.60 -6.53 8.86
CA ARG A 52 1.49 -6.95 9.72
C ARG A 52 0.78 -5.73 10.31
N ALA A 53 -0.54 -5.74 10.26
CA ALA A 53 -1.36 -4.75 10.93
C ALA A 53 -2.52 -5.40 11.67
N THR A 54 -2.80 -4.89 12.87
CA THR A 54 -3.92 -5.31 13.69
C THR A 54 -4.89 -4.15 13.95
N ALA A 55 -6.16 -4.49 14.17
CA ALA A 55 -7.17 -3.53 14.65
C ALA A 55 -8.42 -4.25 15.18
N THR A 56 -9.26 -3.52 15.90
CA THR A 56 -10.53 -4.06 16.42
C THR A 56 -11.55 -4.36 15.31
N THR A 57 -11.43 -3.70 14.15
CA THR A 57 -12.28 -3.94 12.99
C THR A 57 -11.46 -4.33 11.76
N ARG A 58 -12.05 -5.16 10.89
CA ARG A 58 -11.41 -5.57 9.63
C ARG A 58 -11.02 -4.38 8.76
N THR A 59 -11.90 -3.37 8.68
CA THR A 59 -11.67 -2.18 7.86
C THR A 59 -10.50 -1.35 8.38
N GLU A 60 -10.40 -1.20 9.69
CA GLU A 60 -9.29 -0.49 10.33
C GLU A 60 -7.98 -1.26 10.19
N ALA A 61 -8.00 -2.60 10.27
CA ALA A 61 -6.80 -3.41 10.04
C ALA A 61 -6.23 -3.20 8.64
N PHE A 62 -7.09 -3.14 7.61
CA PHE A 62 -6.68 -2.74 6.26
C PHE A 62 -6.18 -1.29 6.19
N ALA A 63 -6.84 -0.35 6.86
CA ALA A 63 -6.40 1.05 6.87
C ALA A 63 -5.01 1.19 7.49
N ASN A 64 -4.76 0.49 8.60
CA ASN A 64 -3.46 0.43 9.27
C ASN A 64 -2.39 -0.20 8.38
N TRP A 65 -2.70 -1.33 7.72
CA TRP A 65 -1.79 -1.96 6.77
C TRP A 65 -1.44 -1.01 5.62
N ILE A 66 -2.45 -0.37 5.02
CA ILE A 66 -2.28 0.58 3.90
C ILE A 66 -1.38 1.74 4.32
N LYS A 67 -1.60 2.28 5.53
CA LYS A 67 -0.77 3.36 6.08
C LYS A 67 0.69 2.90 6.24
N GLN A 68 0.91 1.78 6.92
CA GLN A 68 2.26 1.23 7.12
C GLN A 68 2.97 0.94 5.80
N ALA A 69 2.31 0.30 4.84
CA ALA A 69 2.86 0.01 3.52
C ALA A 69 3.20 1.28 2.72
N THR A 70 2.43 2.36 2.91
CA THR A 70 2.72 3.66 2.31
C THR A 70 3.93 4.34 2.97
N ASP A 71 4.05 4.23 4.29
CA ASP A 71 5.05 4.93 5.10
C ASP A 71 6.43 4.23 5.09
N GLN A 72 6.45 2.90 5.08
CA GLN A 72 7.67 2.09 5.08
C GLN A 72 8.37 2.06 3.71
N THR A 73 7.66 2.38 2.63
CA THR A 73 8.29 2.44 1.31
C THR A 73 9.05 3.75 1.17
N ALA A 74 10.38 3.68 1.03
CA ALA A 74 11.21 4.83 0.69
C ALA A 74 10.69 5.46 -0.60
N LYS A 75 10.00 6.60 -0.47
CA LYS A 75 9.32 7.28 -1.58
C LYS A 75 10.37 7.71 -2.60
N ARG A 76 10.45 7.04 -3.75
CA ARG A 76 11.15 7.58 -4.91
C ARG A 76 10.26 8.63 -5.56
N ALA A 77 10.86 9.65 -6.16
CA ALA A 77 10.13 10.71 -6.86
C ALA A 77 9.20 10.18 -7.98
N SER A 78 9.47 8.96 -8.46
CA SER A 78 8.69 8.21 -9.45
C SER A 78 7.52 7.41 -8.88
N ASP A 79 7.50 7.08 -7.59
CA ASP A 79 6.53 6.14 -7.04
C ASP A 79 5.13 6.77 -7.02
N GLY A 80 4.19 6.14 -7.74
CA GLY A 80 2.79 6.57 -7.83
C GLY A 80 2.52 7.66 -8.85
N ARG A 81 3.53 8.13 -9.60
CA ARG A 81 3.28 8.95 -10.78
C ARG A 81 2.71 8.05 -11.89
N PRO A 82 1.62 8.46 -12.56
CA PRO A 82 1.25 7.84 -13.83
C PRO A 82 2.47 7.85 -14.76
N GLU A 83 2.72 6.75 -15.46
CA GLU A 83 3.71 6.74 -16.55
C GLU A 83 3.40 7.92 -17.46
N CYS A 84 4.36 8.83 -17.63
CA CYS A 84 4.16 10.00 -18.46
C CYS A 84 3.94 9.52 -19.91
N PRO A 85 2.82 9.87 -20.57
CA PRO A 85 2.60 9.50 -21.97
C PRO A 85 3.68 10.08 -22.90
N TYR A 86 4.43 11.07 -22.43
CA TYR A 86 5.56 11.71 -23.10
C TYR A 86 6.91 11.30 -22.47
N ASN A 87 7.26 10.01 -22.46
CA ASN A 87 8.65 9.59 -22.23
C ASN A 87 9.61 9.94 -23.39
N GLY A 88 9.16 10.78 -24.34
CA GLY A 88 9.95 11.36 -25.43
C GLY A 88 10.66 12.67 -25.04
N GLN A 89 11.26 12.75 -23.85
CA GLN A 89 12.15 13.87 -23.53
C GLN A 89 13.31 13.88 -24.53
N ARG A 90 13.41 14.95 -25.32
CA ARG A 90 14.61 15.21 -26.12
C ARG A 90 15.81 15.40 -25.15
N PRO A 91 17.03 15.01 -25.55
CA PRO A 91 18.22 15.23 -24.75
C PRO A 91 18.27 16.67 -24.24
N ALA A 92 18.67 16.86 -22.98
CA ALA A 92 18.86 18.20 -22.43
C ALA A 92 19.76 19.03 -23.38
N PRO A 93 19.39 20.28 -23.71
CA PRO A 93 20.19 21.10 -24.59
C PRO A 93 21.59 21.31 -24.00
N ASN A 94 22.62 21.11 -24.81
CA ASN A 94 24.04 21.13 -24.40
C ASN A 94 24.55 22.46 -23.82
N LYS A 95 23.72 23.51 -23.74
CA LYS A 95 24.13 24.82 -23.26
C LYS A 95 22.99 25.46 -22.46
N ILE A 96 23.26 25.72 -21.17
CA ILE A 96 22.49 26.67 -20.38
C ILE A 96 22.86 28.05 -20.95
N PRO A 97 21.91 28.87 -21.44
CA PRO A 97 22.23 30.24 -21.79
C PRO A 97 22.59 30.96 -20.48
N VAL A 98 23.86 31.31 -20.35
CA VAL A 98 24.30 32.28 -19.35
C VAL A 98 23.97 33.64 -19.97
N GLU A 99 22.99 34.35 -19.42
CA GLU A 99 22.72 35.74 -19.80
C GLU A 99 23.95 36.59 -19.46
N ALA A 100 24.36 37.41 -20.42
CA ALA A 100 25.53 38.30 -20.35
C ALA A 100 25.17 39.66 -19.76
#